data_AF-A0A8S2SHA7-F1
#
_entry.id   AF-A0A8S2SHA7-F1
#
_cell.length_a   1.000
_cell.length_b   1.000
_cell.length_c   1.000
_cell.angle_alpha   90.00
_cell.angle_beta   90.00
_cell.angle_gamma   90.00
#
_symmetry.space_group_name_H-M   'P 1'
#
loop_
_entity.id
_entity.type
_entity.pdbx_description
1 polymer ?
#
loop_
_entity_poly.entity_id
_entity_poly.type
_entity_poly.pdbx_seq_one_letter_code
_entity_poly.pdbx_strand_id
1 'polypeptide(L)'
;PISNGSKTIKVIYVNSYQNSLLNIDLGSVYVNDLNDWYRADRLYSIRRVSRGQIFNVSNGILSTAETLEPGSYTIDVDVTKPNIESSASSRIQLDVETINSEHVRQASTIRIQGK
;
A
#
# COMPACT_ATOMS: atom_id res chain seq x y z
N PRO A 1 -20.11 14.44 -4.82
CA PRO A 1 -20.05 13.00 -5.13
C PRO A 1 -18.62 12.50 -4.97
N ILE A 2 -18.46 11.40 -4.23
CA ILE A 2 -17.17 10.73 -4.08
C ILE A 2 -16.76 10.18 -5.45
N SER A 3 -15.55 10.50 -5.91
CA SER A 3 -15.02 10.03 -7.20
C SER A 3 -14.11 8.82 -7.03
N ASN A 4 -14.22 7.84 -7.93
CA ASN A 4 -13.27 6.75 -8.03
C ASN A 4 -11.89 7.25 -8.47
N GLY A 5 -10.84 6.47 -8.17
CA GLY A 5 -9.47 6.83 -8.51
C GLY A 5 -8.60 5.63 -8.91
N SER A 6 -7.39 5.93 -9.35
CA SER A 6 -6.32 4.94 -9.49
C SER A 6 -4.98 5.58 -9.15
N LYS A 7 -4.05 4.77 -8.63
CA LYS A 7 -2.68 5.21 -8.35
C LYS A 7 -1.70 4.06 -8.54
N THR A 8 -0.62 4.33 -9.26
CA THR A 8 0.54 3.43 -9.27
C THR A 8 1.48 3.82 -8.15
N ILE A 9 1.80 2.87 -7.28
CA ILE A 9 2.81 2.99 -6.25
C ILE A 9 3.96 2.07 -6.67
N LYS A 10 5.02 2.66 -7.21
CA LYS A 10 6.25 1.90 -7.46
C LYS A 10 7.06 1.90 -6.18
N VAL A 11 7.33 0.73 -5.60
CA VAL A 11 8.15 0.65 -4.39
C VAL A 11 9.40 -0.15 -4.65
N ILE A 12 10.51 0.57 -4.79
CA ILE A 12 11.84 0.01 -5.01
C ILE A 12 12.49 -0.16 -3.64
N TYR A 13 12.51 -1.38 -3.14
CA TYR A 13 13.18 -1.68 -1.88
C TYR A 13 14.56 -2.27 -2.15
N VAL A 14 15.56 -1.49 -1.79
CA VAL A 14 16.97 -1.76 -1.95
C VAL A 14 17.43 -2.64 -0.78
N ASN A 15 18.02 -3.80 -1.10
CA ASN A 15 18.65 -4.71 -0.14
C ASN A 15 17.77 -5.39 0.92
N SER A 16 16.82 -6.19 0.47
CA SER A 16 16.19 -7.19 1.34
C SER A 16 17.15 -8.35 1.60
N TYR A 17 17.89 -8.31 2.70
CA TYR A 17 18.18 -9.57 3.36
C TYR A 17 16.83 -10.13 3.83
N GLN A 18 16.29 -11.12 3.10
CA GLN A 18 15.13 -11.92 3.51
C GLN A 18 13.84 -11.14 3.79
N ASN A 19 13.11 -10.71 2.75
CA ASN A 19 11.67 -10.51 2.86
C ASN A 19 11.22 -9.47 3.91
N SER A 20 12.03 -8.45 4.23
CA SER A 20 11.89 -7.64 5.44
C SER A 20 10.76 -6.58 5.48
N LEU A 21 9.80 -6.60 4.55
CA LEU A 21 8.78 -5.55 4.42
C LEU A 21 7.52 -5.88 5.19
N LEU A 22 7.66 -6.12 6.49
CA LEU A 22 6.54 -6.40 7.39
C LEU A 22 6.11 -5.11 8.11
N ASN A 23 4.80 -4.81 8.13
CA ASN A 23 4.22 -3.65 8.82
C ASN A 23 4.80 -2.30 8.36
N ILE A 24 5.06 -2.16 7.06
CA ILE A 24 5.58 -0.94 6.46
C ILE A 24 4.46 -0.17 5.77
N ASP A 25 4.37 1.13 6.04
CA ASP A 25 3.45 2.05 5.36
C ASP A 25 3.87 2.23 3.89
N LEU A 26 2.93 1.97 2.99
CA LEU A 26 3.12 2.06 1.53
C LEU A 26 2.59 3.39 0.97
N GLY A 27 1.64 4.01 1.67
CA GLY A 27 1.09 5.31 1.31
C GLY A 27 -0.33 5.51 1.80
N SER A 28 -0.91 6.65 1.43
CA SER A 28 -2.25 7.03 1.87
C SER A 28 -3.29 6.91 0.74
N VAL A 29 -4.44 6.37 1.10
CA VAL A 29 -5.70 6.39 0.36
C VAL A 29 -6.58 7.47 0.97
N TYR A 30 -6.97 8.46 0.18
CA TYR A 30 -7.89 9.50 0.59
C TYR A 30 -8.94 9.75 -0.49
N VAL A 31 -10.06 10.34 -0.09
CA VAL A 31 -11.14 10.72 -1.00
C VAL A 31 -11.28 12.23 -0.97
N ASN A 32 -11.35 12.83 -2.16
CA ASN A 32 -11.77 14.22 -2.29
C ASN A 32 -13.30 14.25 -2.40
N ASP A 33 -13.98 14.80 -1.39
CA ASP A 33 -15.41 15.07 -1.45
C ASP A 33 -15.67 16.56 -1.27
N LEU A 34 -16.10 17.21 -2.35
CA LEU A 34 -16.36 18.65 -2.38
C LEU A 34 -17.50 19.08 -1.44
N ASN A 35 -18.35 18.15 -1.01
CA ASN A 35 -19.47 18.39 -0.11
C ASN A 35 -19.26 17.76 1.28
N ASP A 36 -18.03 17.73 1.78
CA ASP A 36 -17.69 17.12 3.07
C ASP A 36 -17.89 18.06 4.28
N TRP A 37 -19.06 18.68 4.36
CA TRP A 37 -19.46 19.44 5.55
C TRP A 37 -19.62 18.54 6.79
N TYR A 38 -19.84 17.23 6.57
CA TYR A 38 -19.86 16.21 7.62
C TYR A 38 -18.50 15.48 7.70
N ARG A 39 -17.74 15.75 8.77
CA ARG A 39 -16.51 15.02 9.11
C ARG A 39 -16.80 13.63 9.69
N ALA A 40 -17.67 12.86 9.05
CA ALA A 40 -17.84 11.46 9.44
C ALA A 40 -16.55 10.71 9.10
N ASP A 41 -16.03 9.97 10.08
CA ASP A 41 -14.88 9.10 9.88
C ASP A 41 -15.16 8.17 8.68
N ARG A 42 -14.19 8.12 7.77
CA ARG A 42 -14.26 7.27 6.59
C ARG A 42 -13.90 5.85 6.97
N LEU A 43 -14.67 4.90 6.50
CA LEU A 43 -14.33 3.49 6.65
C LEU A 43 -13.56 3.04 5.40
N TYR A 44 -12.41 2.42 5.63
CA TYR A 44 -11.54 1.90 4.58
C TYR A 44 -11.53 0.39 4.65
N SER A 45 -11.65 -0.27 3.51
CA SER A 45 -11.55 -1.72 3.43
C SER A 45 -10.84 -2.17 2.16
N ILE A 46 -10.10 -3.27 2.26
CA ILE A 46 -9.52 -3.93 1.10
C ILE A 46 -10.58 -4.86 0.54
N ARG A 47 -10.99 -4.62 -0.70
CA ARG A 47 -11.95 -5.46 -1.42
C ARG A 47 -11.26 -6.68 -2.02
N ARG A 48 -10.11 -6.46 -2.64
CA ARG A 48 -9.40 -7.51 -3.39
C ARG A 48 -7.92 -7.20 -3.46
N VAL A 49 -7.11 -8.26 -3.37
CA VAL A 49 -5.68 -8.22 -3.63
C VAL A 49 -5.34 -9.30 -4.65
N SER A 50 -4.49 -8.97 -5.63
CA SER A 50 -3.94 -9.98 -6.55
C SER A 50 -2.93 -10.88 -5.84
N ARG A 51 -2.76 -12.12 -6.33
CA ARG A 51 -1.74 -13.07 -5.83
C ARG A 51 -1.93 -13.53 -4.38
N GLY A 52 -3.08 -13.23 -3.75
CA GLY A 52 -3.45 -13.75 -2.43
C GLY A 52 -2.69 -13.13 -1.25
N GLN A 53 -1.93 -12.06 -1.48
CA GLN A 53 -1.18 -11.35 -0.45
C GLN A 53 -2.11 -10.58 0.50
N ILE A 54 -1.69 -10.40 1.75
CA ILE A 54 -2.41 -9.66 2.77
C ILE A 54 -1.81 -8.25 2.94
N PHE A 55 -2.69 -7.25 2.90
CA PHE A 55 -2.37 -5.86 3.20
C PHE A 55 -3.32 -5.37 4.29
N ASN A 56 -2.92 -4.30 4.97
CA ASN A 56 -3.75 -3.60 5.93
C ASN A 56 -4.15 -2.24 5.36
N VAL A 57 -5.38 -1.81 5.63
CA VAL A 57 -5.78 -0.41 5.44
C VAL A 57 -6.47 0.08 6.71
N SER A 58 -5.93 1.14 7.31
CA SER A 58 -6.48 1.73 8.52
C SER A 58 -6.34 3.24 8.47
N ASN A 59 -7.43 3.96 8.73
CA ASN A 59 -7.48 5.43 8.70
C ASN A 59 -6.88 6.04 7.42
N GLY A 60 -7.07 5.37 6.28
CA GLY A 60 -6.53 5.80 4.99
C GLY A 60 -5.04 5.52 4.80
N ILE A 61 -4.36 4.81 5.70
CA ILE A 61 -2.98 4.35 5.49
C ILE A 61 -3.01 2.90 5.01
N LEU A 62 -2.40 2.65 3.85
CA LEU A 62 -2.14 1.31 3.32
C LEU A 62 -0.77 0.85 3.80
N SER A 63 -0.70 -0.35 4.39
CA SER A 63 0.55 -0.95 4.85
C SER A 63 0.63 -2.45 4.56
N THR A 64 1.84 -2.99 4.59
CA THR A 64 2.06 -4.44 4.45
C THR A 64 1.63 -5.18 5.72
N ALA A 65 0.93 -6.31 5.58
CA ALA A 65 0.60 -7.17 6.72
C ALA A 65 1.57 -8.36 6.87
N GLU A 66 2.29 -8.66 5.80
CA GLU A 66 3.22 -9.77 5.67
C GLU A 66 4.35 -9.36 4.73
N THR A 67 5.34 -10.23 4.62
CA THR A 67 6.50 -10.00 3.79
C THR A 67 6.15 -10.02 2.30
N LEU A 68 6.58 -8.99 1.56
CA LEU A 68 6.32 -8.88 0.13
C LEU A 68 7.37 -9.62 -0.70
N GLU A 69 6.89 -10.44 -1.63
CA GLU A 69 7.71 -11.07 -2.65
C GLU A 69 7.85 -10.15 -3.88
N PRO A 70 8.87 -10.35 -4.72
CA PRO A 70 8.99 -9.59 -5.97
C PRO A 70 7.81 -9.79 -6.92
N GLY A 71 7.53 -8.74 -7.68
CA GLY A 71 6.55 -8.71 -8.75
C GLY A 71 5.47 -7.65 -8.56
N SER A 72 4.46 -7.71 -9.42
CA SER A 72 3.38 -6.73 -9.46
C SER A 72 2.15 -7.22 -8.72
N TYR A 73 1.55 -6.31 -7.95
CA TYR A 73 0.34 -6.51 -7.18
C TYR A 73 -0.70 -5.46 -7.57
N THR A 74 -1.97 -5.85 -7.51
CA THR A 74 -3.11 -4.95 -7.62
C THR A 74 -3.94 -5.05 -6.35
N ILE A 75 -4.20 -3.90 -5.72
CA ILE A 75 -4.98 -3.78 -4.50
C ILE A 75 -6.18 -2.88 -4.82
N ASP A 76 -7.39 -3.43 -4.71
CA ASP A 76 -8.62 -2.66 -4.85
C ASP A 76 -9.11 -2.29 -3.44
N VAL A 77 -9.21 -0.98 -3.16
CA VAL A 77 -9.60 -0.41 -1.86
C VAL A 77 -10.92 0.32 -2.00
N ASP A 78 -11.80 0.12 -1.03
CA ASP A 78 -13.05 0.84 -0.90
C ASP A 78 -13.01 1.84 0.24
N VAL A 79 -13.67 2.97 0.01
CA VAL A 79 -13.90 3.99 1.02
C VAL A 79 -15.39 4.26 1.10
N THR A 80 -15.99 4.07 2.27
CA THR A 80 -17.41 4.31 2.48
C THR A 80 -17.65 5.42 3.50
N LYS A 81 -18.73 6.18 3.31
CA LYS A 81 -19.27 7.05 4.35
C LYS A 81 -20.26 6.26 5.18
N PRO A 82 -20.14 6.21 6.51
CA PRO A 82 -21.07 5.43 7.34
C PRO A 82 -22.49 6.02 7.38
N ASN A 83 -22.62 7.34 7.24
CA ASN A 83 -23.89 8.04 7.43
C ASN A 83 -24.67 8.30 6.13
N ILE A 84 -24.10 7.97 4.97
CA ILE A 84 -24.70 8.20 3.65
C ILE A 84 -24.27 7.04 2.76
N GLU A 85 -25.18 6.49 1.96
CA GLU A 85 -24.86 5.47 0.94
C GLU A 85 -24.01 6.08 -0.20
N SER A 86 -22.74 6.33 0.10
CA SER A 86 -21.75 6.86 -0.82
C SER A 86 -20.44 6.14 -0.61
N SER A 87 -19.92 5.58 -1.70
CA SER A 87 -18.66 4.85 -1.73
C SER A 87 -17.78 5.30 -2.90
N ALA A 88 -16.48 5.19 -2.70
CA ALA A 88 -15.48 5.20 -3.77
C ALA A 88 -14.79 3.84 -3.79
N SER A 89 -14.30 3.50 -4.98
CA SER A 89 -13.27 2.50 -5.14
C SER A 89 -12.04 3.10 -5.78
N SER A 90 -10.87 2.62 -5.36
CA SER A 90 -9.60 2.93 -5.99
C SER A 90 -8.84 1.65 -6.28
N ARG A 91 -8.11 1.66 -7.39
CA ARG A 91 -7.16 0.60 -7.75
C ARG A 91 -5.73 1.09 -7.57
N ILE A 92 -4.97 0.32 -6.82
CA ILE A 92 -3.56 0.56 -6.54
C ILE A 92 -2.74 -0.51 -7.24
N GLN A 93 -1.77 -0.09 -8.05
CA GLN A 93 -0.78 -1.00 -8.62
C GLN A 93 0.52 -0.85 -7.84
N LEU A 94 1.02 -1.95 -7.28
CA LEU A 94 2.23 -2.03 -6.48
C LEU A 94 3.27 -2.90 -7.20
N ASP A 95 4.38 -2.31 -7.62
CA ASP A 95 5.48 -3.05 -8.23
C ASP A 95 6.63 -3.18 -7.23
N VAL A 96 6.99 -4.43 -6.89
CA VAL A 96 8.05 -4.80 -5.94
C VAL A 96 9.23 -5.38 -6.72
N GLU A 97 10.39 -4.74 -6.59
CA GLU A 97 11.63 -5.15 -7.26
C GLU A 97 12.68 -5.57 -6.23
N THR A 98 13.40 -6.66 -6.49
CA THR A 98 14.63 -7.02 -5.75
C THR A 98 15.84 -6.38 -6.39
N ILE A 99 16.82 -6.04 -5.55
CA ILE A 99 18.13 -5.61 -6.02
C ILE A 99 19.10 -6.78 -5.96
N ASN A 100 19.79 -7.02 -7.07
CA ASN A 100 20.78 -8.09 -7.18
C ASN A 100 21.88 -7.90 -6.14
N SER A 101 22.16 -8.94 -5.34
CA SER A 101 23.26 -9.03 -4.36
C SER A 101 24.63 -8.54 -4.84
N GLU A 102 24.94 -8.58 -6.14
CA GLU A 102 26.19 -8.03 -6.67
C GLU A 102 26.15 -6.50 -6.75
N HIS A 103 25.00 -5.93 -7.13
CA HIS A 103 24.74 -4.49 -7.14
C HIS A 103 24.81 -3.90 -5.71
N VAL A 104 24.34 -4.69 -4.75
CA VAL A 104 24.39 -4.40 -3.31
C VAL A 104 25.83 -4.30 -2.84
N ARG A 105 26.66 -5.28 -3.21
CA ARG A 105 28.05 -5.40 -2.79
C ARG A 105 28.93 -4.33 -3.44
N GLN A 106 28.59 -3.91 -4.65
CA GLN A 106 29.29 -2.87 -5.41
C GLN A 106 28.87 -1.45 -5.01
N ALA A 107 27.59 -1.24 -4.69
CA ALA A 107 27.18 -0.04 -3.98
C ALA A 107 27.80 -0.09 -2.58
N SER A 108 28.39 0.99 -2.09
CA SER A 108 29.02 1.03 -0.76
C SER A 108 28.00 0.90 0.37
N THR A 109 27.40 -0.28 0.52
CA THR A 109 26.33 -0.55 1.47
C THR A 109 26.89 -0.97 2.82
N ILE A 110 26.31 -0.42 3.87
CA ILE A 110 26.64 -0.74 5.26
C ILE A 110 25.63 -1.79 5.73
N ARG A 111 26.11 -3.00 6.05
CA ARG A 111 25.30 -4.03 6.71
C ARG A 111 25.40 -3.85 8.23
N ILE A 112 24.30 -3.49 8.88
CA ILE A 112 24.21 -3.44 10.35
C ILE A 112 23.42 -4.67 10.82
N GLN A 113 24.02 -5.51 11.67
CA GLN A 113 23.33 -6.62 12.34
C GLN A 113 23.29 -6.35 13.85
N GLY A 114 22.09 -6.33 14.43
CA GLY A 114 21.88 -6.29 15.88
C GLY A 114 21.93 -7.69 16.49
N LYS A 115 22.31 -7.78 17.77
CA LYS A 115 22.18 -8.99 18.59
C LYS A 115 20.77 -9.17 19.10
#